data_AF-A0A926UU93-F1
#
_entry.id   AF-A0A926UU93-F1
#
_cell.length_a   1.000
_cell.length_b   1.000
_cell.length_c   1.000
_cell.angle_alpha   90.00
_cell.angle_beta   90.00
_cell.angle_gamma   90.00
#
_symmetry.space_group_name_H-M   'P 1'
#
loop_
_entity.id
_entity.type
_entity.pdbx_description
1 polymer ?
#
loop_
_entity_poly.entity_id
_entity_poly.type
_entity_poly.pdbx_seq_one_letter_code
_entity_poly.pdbx_strand_id
1 'polypeptide(L)'
;MTSRLVFVAMAAPYADIKYGFRTTVKESTSTILGHQALVVDTPVTGLIFKANTPKPRRASRRTATGLESSFIAPSAVAAAVAAGFDITKARPNGRKSRTQFQIPVYVTVNGVKYAWGMRVAQKAKLGANFAALGIKEATGAEQDLVFGASFPKPPRAESIVTSKNGSVSSSTFYDPTNESQVAGKFRTEAGQYTAAAWADFV
;
A
#
# COMPACT_ATOMS: atom_id res chain seq x y z
N MET A 1 11.59 15.74 -20.52
CA MET A 1 10.71 15.87 -19.33
C MET A 1 11.38 15.13 -18.19
N THR A 2 11.63 15.79 -17.06
CA THR A 2 12.30 15.17 -15.91
C THR A 2 11.27 14.40 -15.07
N SER A 3 11.60 13.17 -14.69
CA SER A 3 10.79 12.40 -13.74
C SER A 3 10.85 13.07 -12.37
N ARG A 4 9.70 13.22 -11.72
CA ARG A 4 9.60 13.80 -10.38
C ARG A 4 8.67 12.99 -9.50
N LEU A 5 8.91 13.04 -8.20
CA LEU A 5 8.11 12.36 -7.21
C LEU A 5 6.97 13.26 -6.72
N VAL A 6 5.76 12.74 -6.81
CA VAL A 6 4.54 13.43 -6.39
C VAL A 6 3.63 12.48 -5.63
N PHE A 7 2.61 13.02 -4.98
CA PHE A 7 1.49 12.25 -4.49
C PHE A 7 0.16 12.90 -4.86
N VAL A 8 -0.90 12.10 -4.77
CA VAL A 8 -2.29 12.58 -4.76
C VAL A 8 -2.97 12.09 -3.49
N ALA A 9 -3.84 12.91 -2.92
CA ALA A 9 -4.74 12.47 -1.86
C ALA A 9 -5.74 11.44 -2.42
N MET A 10 -6.17 10.51 -1.57
CA MET A 10 -7.13 9.48 -1.95
C MET A 10 -8.55 9.86 -1.53
N ALA A 11 -9.55 9.34 -2.25
CA ALA A 11 -10.96 9.52 -1.87
C ALA A 11 -11.31 8.64 -0.67
N ALA A 12 -12.39 8.98 0.04
CA ALA A 12 -13.01 8.10 1.02
C ALA A 12 -13.21 6.68 0.43
N PRO A 13 -12.96 5.61 1.20
CA PRO A 13 -12.64 5.58 2.64
C PRO A 13 -11.17 5.85 3.01
N TYR A 14 -10.34 6.26 2.07
CA TYR A 14 -8.88 6.41 2.23
C TYR A 14 -8.44 7.87 2.36
N ALA A 15 -9.27 8.75 2.93
CA ALA A 15 -9.03 10.20 2.92
C ALA A 15 -7.66 10.62 3.52
N ASP A 16 -7.15 9.85 4.49
CA ASP A 16 -5.85 10.09 5.14
C ASP A 16 -4.66 9.50 4.39
N ILE A 17 -4.89 8.84 3.25
CA ILE A 17 -3.86 8.17 2.46
C ILE A 17 -3.35 9.07 1.33
N LYS A 18 -2.03 9.17 1.23
CA LYS A 18 -1.29 9.82 0.14
C LYS A 18 -0.74 8.76 -0.78
N TYR A 19 -1.20 8.72 -2.04
CA TYR A 19 -0.68 7.78 -3.04
C TYR A 19 0.49 8.40 -3.78
N GLY A 20 1.71 7.98 -3.43
CA GLY A 20 2.97 8.43 -4.01
C GLY A 20 3.31 7.69 -5.32
N PHE A 21 3.84 8.44 -6.30
CA PHE A 21 4.30 7.91 -7.58
C PHE A 21 5.24 8.88 -8.29
N ARG A 22 6.04 8.36 -9.23
CA ARG A 22 6.82 9.18 -10.15
C ARG A 22 5.98 9.58 -11.36
N THR A 23 6.09 10.83 -11.80
CA THR A 23 5.40 11.36 -12.97
C THR A 23 6.36 12.09 -13.88
N THR A 24 6.13 12.03 -15.19
CA THR A 24 6.85 12.79 -16.22
C THR A 24 5.96 13.84 -16.89
N VAL A 25 4.70 13.99 -16.45
CA VAL A 25 3.79 14.99 -17.00
C VAL A 25 4.27 16.40 -16.70
N LYS A 26 3.93 17.35 -17.58
CA LYS A 26 4.26 18.78 -17.44
C LYS A 26 3.72 19.36 -16.13
N GLU A 27 4.33 20.44 -15.66
CA GLU A 27 3.93 21.13 -14.43
C GLU A 27 2.47 21.59 -14.47
N SER A 28 2.05 22.17 -15.59
CA SER A 28 0.67 22.59 -15.80
C SER A 28 -0.32 21.42 -15.68
N THR A 29 -0.03 20.28 -16.31
CA THR A 29 -0.85 19.07 -16.20
C THR A 29 -0.87 18.54 -14.77
N SER A 30 0.26 18.48 -14.09
CA SER A 30 0.39 18.06 -12.69
C SER A 30 -0.45 18.91 -11.75
N THR A 31 -0.41 20.24 -11.93
CA THR A 31 -1.22 21.20 -11.17
C THR A 31 -2.72 20.96 -11.39
N ILE A 32 -3.15 20.80 -12.65
CA ILE A 32 -4.56 20.51 -12.99
C ILE A 32 -5.03 19.19 -12.37
N LEU A 33 -4.15 18.18 -12.29
CA LEU A 33 -4.48 16.88 -11.73
C LEU A 33 -4.36 16.81 -10.20
N GLY A 34 -3.99 17.91 -9.55
CA GLY A 34 -3.86 18.02 -8.09
C GLY A 34 -2.69 17.23 -7.52
N HIS A 35 -1.60 17.09 -8.26
CA HIS A 35 -0.37 16.47 -7.76
C HIS A 35 0.30 17.42 -6.77
N GLN A 36 0.80 16.86 -5.68
CA GLN A 36 1.61 17.58 -4.70
C GLN A 36 3.02 17.01 -4.70
N ALA A 37 4.04 17.87 -4.63
CA ALA A 37 5.42 17.43 -4.59
C ALA A 37 5.66 16.57 -3.34
N LEU A 38 6.39 15.47 -3.51
CA LEU A 38 6.76 14.59 -2.41
C LEU A 38 8.26 14.74 -2.13
N VAL A 39 8.60 15.39 -1.03
CA VAL A 39 9.99 15.70 -0.61
C VAL A 39 10.41 14.83 0.57
N VAL A 40 11.72 14.60 0.77
CA VAL A 40 12.29 13.63 1.74
C VAL A 40 11.77 13.81 3.18
N ASP A 41 11.41 15.03 3.54
CA ASP A 41 10.88 15.37 4.87
C ASP A 41 9.37 15.14 5.02
N THR A 42 8.69 14.68 3.98
CA THR A 42 7.25 14.41 4.04
C THR A 42 6.99 13.31 5.07
N PRO A 43 6.08 13.54 6.05
CA PRO A 43 5.72 12.50 7.02
C PRO A 43 5.24 11.24 6.31
N VAL A 44 5.85 10.11 6.66
CA VAL A 44 5.53 8.79 6.10
C VAL A 44 4.13 8.29 6.50
N THR A 45 3.47 8.96 7.45
CA THR A 45 2.10 8.67 7.86
C THR A 45 1.13 8.77 6.67
N GLY A 46 0.40 7.68 6.43
CA GLY A 46 -0.56 7.55 5.34
C GLY A 46 0.06 7.47 3.94
N LEU A 47 1.39 7.48 3.81
CA LEU A 47 2.06 7.46 2.50
C LEU A 47 2.12 6.03 1.96
N ILE A 48 1.56 5.81 0.76
CA ILE A 48 1.62 4.53 0.08
C ILE A 48 2.28 4.64 -1.29
N PHE A 49 3.08 3.63 -1.65
CA PHE A 49 3.65 3.50 -2.98
C PHE A 49 3.27 2.17 -3.63
N LYS A 50 2.97 2.22 -4.93
CA LYS A 50 2.73 1.05 -5.79
C LYS A 50 1.68 0.07 -5.24
N ALA A 51 0.70 0.54 -4.47
CA ALA A 51 -0.38 -0.32 -4.00
C ALA A 51 -1.21 -0.87 -5.16
N ASN A 52 -1.59 -2.15 -5.07
CA ASN A 52 -2.55 -2.74 -6.00
C ASN A 52 -3.95 -2.20 -5.73
N THR A 53 -4.26 -1.96 -4.46
CA THR A 53 -5.49 -1.34 -3.98
C THR A 53 -5.20 -0.63 -2.67
N PRO A 54 -5.73 0.58 -2.44
CA PRO A 54 -6.50 1.38 -3.38
C PRO A 54 -5.61 1.99 -4.48
N LYS A 55 -6.20 2.36 -5.60
CA LYS A 55 -5.51 3.05 -6.69
C LYS A 55 -6.32 4.29 -7.10
N PRO A 56 -5.69 5.48 -7.21
CA PRO A 56 -6.39 6.67 -7.63
C PRO A 56 -6.99 6.50 -9.03
N ARG A 57 -7.99 7.33 -9.35
CA ARG A 57 -8.48 7.46 -10.72
C ARG A 57 -7.34 7.94 -11.62
N ARG A 58 -7.39 7.57 -12.89
CA ARG A 58 -6.51 8.16 -13.92
C ARG A 58 -7.28 9.14 -14.77
N ALA A 59 -6.66 10.26 -15.06
CA ALA A 59 -7.08 11.21 -16.07
C ALA A 59 -6.20 11.08 -17.31
N SER A 60 -6.77 11.28 -18.48
CA SER A 60 -6.05 11.29 -19.75
C SER A 60 -6.63 12.31 -20.71
N ARG A 61 -5.77 12.94 -21.53
CA ARG A 61 -6.18 13.87 -22.58
C ARG A 61 -5.26 13.73 -23.78
N ARG A 62 -5.84 13.66 -24.98
CA ARG A 62 -5.08 13.70 -26.23
C ARG A 62 -4.73 15.15 -26.57
N THR A 63 -3.48 15.38 -26.91
CA THR A 63 -2.92 16.66 -27.35
C THR A 63 -2.35 16.52 -28.76
N ALA A 64 -2.03 17.62 -29.42
CA ALA A 64 -1.36 17.58 -30.74
C ALA A 64 -0.04 16.79 -30.71
N THR A 65 0.65 16.77 -29.56
CA THR A 65 1.96 16.13 -29.38
C THR A 65 1.88 14.71 -28.78
N GLY A 66 0.69 14.20 -28.48
CA GLY A 66 0.51 12.86 -27.89
C GLY A 66 -0.50 12.79 -26.74
N LEU A 67 -0.41 11.74 -25.92
CA LEU A 67 -1.32 11.49 -24.80
C LEU A 67 -0.70 11.94 -23.47
N GLU A 68 -1.38 12.83 -22.76
CA GLU A 68 -1.05 13.14 -21.37
C GLU A 68 -1.93 12.29 -20.46
N SER A 69 -1.34 11.50 -19.56
CA SER A 69 -2.10 10.69 -18.60
C SER A 69 -1.38 10.53 -17.27
N SER A 70 -2.12 10.69 -16.17
CA SER A 70 -1.60 10.44 -14.83
C SER A 70 -2.72 10.14 -13.83
N PHE A 71 -2.37 9.91 -12.56
CA PHE A 71 -3.33 9.83 -11.48
C PHE A 71 -3.93 11.22 -11.19
N ILE A 72 -5.13 11.27 -10.63
CA ILE A 72 -5.82 12.51 -10.30
C ILE A 72 -6.32 12.50 -8.86
N ALA A 73 -6.14 13.62 -8.16
CA ALA A 73 -6.70 13.84 -6.83
C ALA A 73 -8.23 14.03 -6.90
N PRO A 74 -9.01 13.55 -5.91
CA PRO A 74 -10.47 13.69 -5.90
C PRO A 74 -10.94 15.15 -6.04
N SER A 75 -10.26 16.09 -5.40
CA SER A 75 -10.56 17.53 -5.46
C SER A 75 -10.30 18.15 -6.83
N ALA A 76 -9.45 17.52 -7.66
CA ALA A 76 -9.05 18.03 -8.96
C ALA A 76 -9.96 17.55 -10.11
N VAL A 77 -10.92 16.67 -9.85
CA VAL A 77 -11.79 16.05 -10.87
C VAL A 77 -12.53 17.10 -11.69
N ALA A 78 -13.18 18.07 -11.06
CA ALA A 78 -13.94 19.11 -11.75
C ALA A 78 -13.05 19.98 -12.66
N ALA A 79 -11.89 20.40 -12.15
CA ALA A 79 -10.93 21.21 -12.91
C ALA A 79 -10.35 20.43 -14.10
N ALA A 80 -10.05 19.14 -13.94
CA ALA A 80 -9.56 18.31 -15.02
C ALA A 80 -10.61 18.08 -16.12
N VAL A 81 -11.88 17.87 -15.75
CA VAL A 81 -12.98 17.77 -16.74
C VAL A 81 -13.11 19.08 -17.52
N ALA A 82 -13.09 20.23 -16.84
CA ALA A 82 -13.12 21.54 -17.50
C ALA A 82 -11.91 21.77 -18.43
N ALA A 83 -10.75 21.20 -18.09
CA ALA A 83 -9.55 21.22 -18.92
C ALA A 83 -9.54 20.15 -20.05
N GLY A 84 -10.64 19.42 -20.24
CA GLY A 84 -10.81 18.43 -21.32
C GLY A 84 -10.15 17.08 -21.06
N PHE A 85 -9.96 16.68 -19.80
CA PHE A 85 -9.48 15.33 -19.47
C PHE A 85 -10.63 14.33 -19.37
N ASP A 86 -10.42 13.16 -19.96
CA ASP A 86 -11.22 11.96 -19.73
C ASP A 86 -10.77 11.30 -18.44
N ILE A 87 -11.71 11.03 -17.54
CA ILE A 87 -11.44 10.44 -16.22
C ILE A 87 -11.96 9.00 -16.17
N THR A 88 -11.06 8.07 -15.92
CA THR A 88 -11.40 6.67 -15.71
C THR A 88 -12.14 6.45 -14.39
N LYS A 89 -13.07 5.50 -14.38
CA LYS A 89 -13.74 5.07 -13.16
C LYS A 89 -12.72 4.52 -12.16
N ALA A 90 -12.94 4.79 -10.87
CA ALA A 90 -12.16 4.16 -9.82
C ALA A 90 -12.37 2.64 -9.88
N ARG A 91 -11.29 1.88 -9.67
CA ARG A 91 -11.42 0.44 -9.49
C ARG A 91 -12.12 0.19 -8.15
N PRO A 92 -13.03 -0.80 -8.07
CA PRO A 92 -13.66 -1.15 -6.80
C PRO A 92 -12.59 -1.49 -5.76
N ASN A 93 -12.89 -1.21 -4.49
CA ASN A 93 -12.01 -1.54 -3.38
C ASN A 93 -11.71 -3.04 -3.44
N GLY A 94 -10.46 -3.38 -3.77
CA GLY A 94 -9.91 -4.73 -3.86
C GLY A 94 -9.86 -5.41 -2.49
N ARG A 95 -11.03 -5.67 -1.94
CA ARG A 95 -11.19 -6.43 -0.72
C ARG A 95 -11.03 -7.91 -1.07
N LYS A 96 -10.03 -8.57 -0.50
CA LYS A 96 -9.96 -10.03 -0.60
C LYS A 96 -11.08 -10.61 0.25
N SER A 97 -12.10 -11.20 -0.40
CA SER A 97 -13.13 -11.94 0.30
C SER A 97 -12.51 -13.11 1.07
N ARG A 98 -13.04 -13.38 2.26
CA ARG A 98 -12.76 -14.62 2.97
C ARG A 98 -13.21 -15.80 2.10
N THR A 99 -12.34 -16.78 1.95
CA THR A 99 -12.61 -18.04 1.25
C THR A 99 -12.31 -19.20 2.19
N GLN A 100 -12.64 -20.43 1.78
CA GLN A 100 -12.25 -21.63 2.53
C GLN A 100 -10.74 -21.73 2.76
N PHE A 101 -9.92 -21.17 1.86
CA PHE A 101 -8.47 -21.33 1.88
C PHE A 101 -7.73 -20.10 2.39
N GLN A 102 -8.32 -18.90 2.28
CA GLN A 102 -7.65 -17.64 2.61
C GLN A 102 -8.56 -16.69 3.37
N ILE A 103 -7.97 -15.99 4.33
CA ILE A 103 -8.57 -14.91 5.09
C ILE A 103 -7.83 -13.59 4.81
N PRO A 104 -8.54 -12.46 4.68
CA PRO A 104 -7.89 -11.15 4.69
C PRO A 104 -7.40 -10.84 6.10
N VAL A 105 -6.13 -10.47 6.21
CA VAL A 105 -5.50 -10.03 7.46
C VAL A 105 -4.73 -8.74 7.22
N TYR A 106 -4.41 -8.02 8.29
CA TYR A 106 -3.63 -6.79 8.20
C TYR A 106 -2.80 -6.52 9.46
N VAL A 107 -1.82 -5.64 9.30
CA VAL A 107 -1.12 -4.92 10.39
C VAL A 107 -1.22 -3.42 10.11
N THR A 108 -1.04 -2.59 11.13
CA THR A 108 -1.09 -1.13 10.97
C THR A 108 0.32 -0.55 11.03
N VAL A 109 0.79 0.04 9.93
CA VAL A 109 2.12 0.65 9.86
C VAL A 109 1.99 2.05 9.28
N ASN A 110 2.55 3.05 9.96
CA ASN A 110 2.45 4.47 9.58
C ASN A 110 1.00 4.92 9.31
N GLY A 111 0.03 4.45 10.10
CA GLY A 111 -1.40 4.74 9.89
C GLY A 111 -2.05 3.99 8.72
N VAL A 112 -1.32 3.12 8.01
CA VAL A 112 -1.83 2.32 6.90
C VAL A 112 -2.17 0.91 7.36
N LYS A 113 -3.40 0.43 7.10
CA LYS A 113 -3.77 -0.99 7.29
C LYS A 113 -3.23 -1.84 6.14
N TYR A 114 -1.97 -2.22 6.24
CA TYR A 114 -1.30 -3.08 5.26
C TYR A 114 -1.89 -4.48 5.30
N ALA A 115 -2.59 -4.85 4.24
CA ALA A 115 -3.40 -6.06 4.16
C ALA A 115 -2.86 -7.07 3.15
N TRP A 116 -3.04 -8.35 3.47
CA TRP A 116 -2.74 -9.46 2.57
C TRP A 116 -3.72 -10.62 2.78
N GLY A 117 -3.71 -11.58 1.86
CA GLY A 117 -4.44 -12.84 2.04
C GLY A 117 -3.52 -13.83 2.75
N MET A 118 -3.93 -14.31 3.92
CA MET A 118 -3.24 -15.36 4.66
C MET A 118 -3.98 -16.68 4.48
N ARG A 119 -3.26 -17.80 4.30
CA ARG A 119 -3.90 -19.12 4.23
C ARG A 119 -4.49 -19.49 5.59
N VAL A 120 -5.68 -20.11 5.63
CA VAL A 120 -6.31 -20.56 6.88
C VAL A 120 -5.38 -21.52 7.66
N ALA A 121 -4.75 -22.45 6.95
CA ALA A 121 -3.76 -23.36 7.54
C ALA A 121 -2.53 -22.63 8.11
N GLN A 122 -2.14 -21.49 7.54
CA GLN A 122 -1.04 -20.68 8.06
C GLN A 122 -1.44 -19.99 9.38
N LYS A 123 -2.64 -19.43 9.47
CA LYS A 123 -3.16 -18.88 10.74
C LYS A 123 -3.19 -19.96 11.83
N ALA A 124 -3.67 -21.16 11.50
CA ALA A 124 -3.70 -22.28 12.45
C ALA A 124 -2.30 -22.65 12.95
N LYS A 125 -1.29 -22.67 12.06
CA LYS A 125 0.12 -22.92 12.43
C LYS A 125 0.71 -21.83 13.32
N LEU A 126 0.33 -20.57 13.11
CA LEU A 126 0.81 -19.47 13.96
C LEU A 126 0.25 -19.57 15.38
N GLY A 127 -0.98 -20.06 15.55
CA GLY A 127 -1.59 -20.22 16.88
C GLY A 127 -1.57 -18.92 17.68
N ALA A 128 -1.04 -18.98 18.91
CA ALA A 128 -0.89 -17.81 19.79
C ALA A 128 0.03 -16.71 19.19
N ASN A 129 0.97 -17.08 18.31
CA ASN A 129 1.86 -16.10 17.69
C ASN A 129 1.11 -15.17 16.72
N PHE A 130 -0.08 -15.55 16.22
CA PHE A 130 -0.85 -14.69 15.31
C PHE A 130 -1.12 -13.31 15.93
N ALA A 131 -1.64 -13.28 17.15
CA ALA A 131 -1.90 -12.04 17.87
C ALA A 131 -0.62 -11.38 18.39
N ALA A 132 0.37 -12.16 18.84
CA ALA A 132 1.65 -11.64 19.31
C ALA A 132 2.42 -10.89 18.20
N LEU A 133 2.29 -11.32 16.94
CA LEU A 133 2.83 -10.65 15.76
C LEU A 133 2.04 -9.38 15.36
N GLY A 134 0.99 -9.02 16.09
CA GLY A 134 0.16 -7.85 15.81
C GLY A 134 -0.79 -8.01 14.63
N ILE A 135 -0.93 -9.25 14.10
CA ILE A 135 -1.76 -9.52 12.95
C ILE A 135 -3.23 -9.53 13.36
N LYS A 136 -4.05 -8.79 12.61
CA LYS A 136 -5.51 -8.69 12.81
C LYS A 136 -6.23 -9.33 11.64
N GLU A 137 -7.31 -10.04 11.90
CA GLU A 137 -8.21 -10.53 10.85
C GLU A 137 -9.15 -9.39 10.41
N ALA A 138 -9.32 -9.20 9.11
CA ALA A 138 -10.30 -8.26 8.59
C ALA A 138 -11.69 -8.91 8.59
N THR A 139 -12.65 -8.26 9.24
CA THR A 139 -13.94 -8.86 9.60
C THR A 139 -15.04 -8.54 8.60
N GLY A 140 -15.00 -7.37 7.99
CA GLY A 140 -16.24 -6.84 7.39
C GLY A 140 -16.19 -5.34 7.31
N ALA A 141 -15.82 -4.76 8.45
CA ALA A 141 -15.98 -3.36 8.76
C ALA A 141 -14.86 -2.49 8.19
N GLU A 142 -13.68 -3.05 7.93
CA GLU A 142 -12.52 -2.30 7.45
C GLU A 142 -12.70 -1.93 5.98
N GLN A 143 -12.89 -0.64 5.73
CA GLN A 143 -13.06 -0.08 4.39
C GLN A 143 -11.74 0.43 3.79
N ASP A 144 -10.72 0.61 4.61
CA ASP A 144 -9.45 1.30 4.36
C ASP A 144 -8.24 0.34 4.25
N LEU A 145 -8.48 -0.92 3.87
CA LEU A 145 -7.40 -1.90 3.68
C LEU A 145 -6.55 -1.58 2.44
N VAL A 146 -5.23 -1.65 2.60
CA VAL A 146 -4.25 -1.40 1.52
C VAL A 146 -3.54 -2.70 1.16
N PHE A 147 -3.73 -3.18 -0.06
CA PHE A 147 -3.16 -4.42 -0.57
C PHE A 147 -1.98 -4.17 -1.52
N GLY A 148 -0.89 -4.88 -1.28
CA GLY A 148 0.26 -4.93 -2.20
C GLY A 148 1.03 -3.62 -2.31
N ALA A 149 1.01 -2.78 -1.28
CA ALA A 149 1.89 -1.62 -1.24
C ALA A 149 3.36 -2.05 -1.16
N SER A 150 4.23 -1.31 -1.83
CA SER A 150 5.69 -1.44 -1.67
C SER A 150 6.21 -0.61 -0.51
N PHE A 151 5.45 0.41 -0.09
CA PHE A 151 5.69 1.21 1.10
C PHE A 151 4.33 1.68 1.67
N PRO A 152 4.12 1.66 2.99
CA PRO A 152 4.96 0.93 3.93
C PRO A 152 4.85 -0.57 3.62
N LYS A 153 5.97 -1.29 3.67
CA LYS A 153 6.02 -2.74 3.62
C LYS A 153 6.46 -3.22 5.01
N PRO A 154 5.59 -3.89 5.78
CA PRO A 154 5.97 -4.37 7.10
C PRO A 154 7.13 -5.37 7.02
N PRO A 155 7.88 -5.55 8.13
CA PRO A 155 8.88 -6.60 8.24
C PRO A 155 8.22 -7.99 8.20
N ARG A 156 9.03 -9.02 7.95
CA ARG A 156 8.56 -10.42 7.88
C ARG A 156 9.17 -11.27 8.98
N ALA A 157 8.36 -12.19 9.49
CA ALA A 157 8.78 -13.26 10.38
C ALA A 157 8.62 -14.59 9.64
N GLU A 158 9.66 -15.41 9.64
CA GLU A 158 9.70 -16.75 9.08
C GLU A 158 9.86 -17.77 10.20
N SER A 159 8.85 -18.63 10.35
CA SER A 159 8.95 -19.82 11.19
C SER A 159 9.70 -20.89 10.42
N ILE A 160 10.77 -21.41 11.01
CA ILE A 160 11.46 -22.59 10.48
C ILE A 160 11.10 -23.75 11.38
N VAL A 161 10.25 -24.64 10.87
CA VAL A 161 10.04 -25.93 11.51
C VAL A 161 10.95 -26.93 10.81
N THR A 162 12.05 -27.29 11.46
CA THR A 162 12.90 -28.40 11.02
C THR A 162 12.15 -29.69 11.33
N SER A 163 11.60 -30.35 10.31
CA SER A 163 11.01 -31.69 10.47
C SER A 163 12.01 -32.77 10.02
N LYS A 164 11.82 -34.03 10.46
CA LYS A 164 12.64 -35.17 10.01
C LYS A 164 12.65 -35.35 8.48
N ASN A 165 11.67 -34.78 7.76
CA ASN A 165 11.50 -34.92 6.31
C ASN A 165 11.80 -33.63 5.53
N GLY A 166 12.47 -32.65 6.16
CA GLY A 166 12.84 -31.37 5.54
C GLY A 166 12.34 -30.14 6.30
N SER A 167 12.82 -28.96 5.90
CA SER A 167 12.39 -27.68 6.48
C SER A 167 11.07 -27.24 5.87
N VAL A 168 10.03 -27.07 6.69
CA VAL A 168 8.80 -26.39 6.29
C VAL A 168 8.87 -24.97 6.82
N SER A 169 9.07 -23.99 5.93
CA SER A 169 9.06 -22.58 6.33
C SER A 169 7.71 -21.92 6.04
N SER A 170 7.31 -21.01 6.93
CA SER A 170 6.14 -20.17 6.73
C SER A 170 6.50 -18.74 7.09
N SER A 171 6.41 -17.85 6.11
CA SER A 171 6.67 -16.42 6.29
C SER A 171 5.37 -15.61 6.32
N THR A 172 5.31 -14.64 7.21
CA THR A 172 4.20 -13.68 7.31
C THR A 172 4.73 -12.30 7.65
N PHE A 173 3.94 -11.27 7.37
CA PHE A 173 4.21 -9.93 7.87
C PHE A 173 3.82 -9.82 9.35
N TYR A 174 4.48 -8.92 10.07
CA TYR A 174 4.17 -8.59 11.46
C TYR A 174 4.21 -7.08 11.70
N ASP A 175 3.58 -6.63 12.79
CA ASP A 175 3.62 -5.23 13.21
C ASP A 175 5.01 -4.90 13.77
N PRO A 176 5.76 -3.92 13.19
CA PRO A 176 7.11 -3.60 13.66
C PRO A 176 7.17 -3.18 15.13
N THR A 177 6.07 -2.70 15.75
CA THR A 177 6.06 -2.41 17.20
C THR A 177 6.22 -3.67 18.06
N ASN A 178 6.04 -4.86 17.47
CA ASN A 178 6.09 -6.14 18.16
C ASN A 178 7.41 -6.90 17.88
N GLU A 179 8.46 -6.23 17.41
CA GLU A 179 9.75 -6.85 17.10
C GLU A 179 10.33 -7.69 18.26
N SER A 180 10.14 -7.23 19.51
CA SER A 180 10.54 -7.97 20.72
C SER A 180 9.86 -9.33 20.87
N GLN A 181 8.67 -9.51 20.30
CA GLN A 181 7.95 -10.79 20.30
C GLN A 181 8.49 -11.77 19.26
N VAL A 182 9.25 -11.26 18.28
CA VAL A 182 9.79 -12.02 17.14
C VAL A 182 11.24 -12.43 17.38
N ALA A 183 12.00 -11.59 18.10
CA ALA A 183 13.40 -11.81 18.42
C ALA A 183 13.65 -13.20 19.04
N GLY A 184 14.59 -13.95 18.45
CA GLY A 184 14.97 -15.29 18.92
C GLY A 184 13.97 -16.41 18.65
N LYS A 185 12.76 -16.10 18.15
CA LYS A 185 11.71 -17.09 17.83
C LYS A 185 11.54 -17.32 16.33
N PHE A 186 11.83 -16.31 15.52
CA PHE A 186 11.70 -16.36 14.06
C PHE A 186 12.94 -15.81 13.39
N ARG A 187 13.18 -16.22 12.13
CA ARG A 187 14.05 -15.42 11.25
C ARG A 187 13.28 -14.20 10.79
N THR A 188 13.95 -13.06 10.75
CA THR A 188 13.32 -11.78 10.40
C THR A 188 13.91 -11.21 9.12
N GLU A 189 13.04 -10.67 8.26
CA GLU A 189 13.45 -9.82 7.14
C GLU A 189 12.99 -8.39 7.42
N ALA A 190 13.88 -7.42 7.21
CA ALA A 190 13.57 -6.01 7.40
C ALA A 190 12.45 -5.55 6.45
N GLY A 191 11.58 -4.68 6.96
CA GLY A 191 10.55 -4.02 6.17
C GLY A 191 11.04 -2.73 5.51
N GLN A 192 10.20 -2.12 4.68
CA GLN A 192 10.39 -0.79 4.11
C GLN A 192 9.29 0.14 4.59
N TYR A 193 9.47 0.75 5.77
CA TYR A 193 8.43 1.59 6.38
C TYR A 193 8.99 2.81 7.15
N THR A 194 10.31 3.02 7.16
CA THR A 194 10.92 4.18 7.82
C THR A 194 11.04 5.37 6.86
N ALA A 195 11.30 6.56 7.40
CA ALA A 195 11.61 7.76 6.61
C ALA A 195 12.82 7.53 5.68
N ALA A 196 13.87 6.89 6.18
CA ALA A 196 15.04 6.57 5.37
C ALA A 196 14.73 5.58 4.24
N ALA A 197 13.85 4.59 4.48
CA ALA A 197 13.56 3.54 3.51
C ALA A 197 12.74 4.02 2.30
N TRP A 198 12.03 5.15 2.40
CA TRP A 198 11.30 5.64 1.22
C TRP A 198 12.19 6.43 0.25
N ALA A 199 13.41 6.83 0.66
CA ALA A 199 14.39 7.43 -0.25
C ALA A 199 14.72 6.51 -1.44
N ASP A 200 14.61 5.19 -1.28
CA ASP A 200 14.75 4.20 -2.36
C ASP A 200 13.69 4.36 -3.48
N PHE A 201 12.62 5.12 -3.24
CA PHE A 201 11.56 5.43 -4.20
C PHE A 201 11.70 6.81 -4.84
N VAL A 202 12.58 7.68 -4.31
CA VAL A 202 12.87 9.04 -4.82
C VAL A 202 13.59 8.96 -6.14
#